data_AF-A0A081AC17-F1
#
_entry.id   AF-A0A081AC17-F1
#
_cell.length_a   1.000
_cell.length_b   1.000
_cell.length_c   1.000
_cell.angle_alpha   90.00
_cell.angle_beta   90.00
_cell.angle_gamma   90.00
#
_symmetry.space_group_name_H-M   'P 1'
#
loop_
_entity.id
_entity.type
_entity.pdbx_description
1 polymer ?
#
loop_
_entity_poly.entity_id
_entity_poly.type
_entity_poly.pdbx_seq_one_letter_code
_entity_poly.pdbx_strand_id
1 'polypeptide(L)'
;MKRTHDEDHVELAGALTSLRSESAHGDAVSATTSASTSFTGPSIEKRHASWTAWAKYLDDYCNSNGVRIGIEFTDSIQKRNIEMRNSKRAKDGKFVRFLPQGLDAYRRSYVCHLGRKGRTRDIKVRRTACPFKLVAKSVYNDSKWEVEVTCPNPRHIHSEATGEPAAPACVEAEAPPKPSIQSIPIEGLKGSPCSRRVLTDMAPRCKRMPENEVMCTRLLQRLNNLHDSVASLDDKDARKQIYIDVIIRFVKLMHRKQLLLRLASSATVVYKVHELHDKLNDVARELELSHETRRDQLKDDQDEQYAKLKELITAASDRMLINEFRGDHKLLEALMTLTHGLKWKSQSSEMLHLKRATLARVTKILPELTRVDWFIPRDELEYEEKIIGAGTFGEARLGAWLHYGNTKAVVVKQLFKEIDSYSGDTFFKQLEIWNKLEDNHILKLYGGSHQ
;
A
#
# COMPACT_ATOMS: atom_id res chain seq x y z
N MET A 1 -17.84 -14.83 -54.98
CA MET A 1 -19.16 -14.81 -54.29
C MET A 1 -18.94 -15.24 -52.84
N LYS A 2 -19.39 -14.45 -51.86
CA LYS A 2 -20.33 -14.81 -50.75
C LYS A 2 -19.95 -16.09 -49.96
N ARG A 3 -19.54 -16.00 -48.67
CA ARG A 3 -20.40 -15.87 -47.43
C ARG A 3 -21.16 -17.20 -47.15
N THR A 4 -21.30 -17.74 -45.91
CA THR A 4 -21.21 -17.16 -44.54
C THR A 4 -21.36 -18.24 -43.43
N HIS A 5 -21.07 -17.87 -42.16
CA HIS A 5 -21.62 -18.39 -40.87
C HIS A 5 -21.23 -19.82 -40.42
N ASP A 6 -20.78 -20.04 -39.16
CA ASP A 6 -21.52 -20.03 -37.86
C ASP A 6 -22.62 -21.11 -37.82
N GLU A 7 -22.91 -21.82 -36.74
CA GLU A 7 -22.44 -21.87 -35.33
C GLU A 7 -22.88 -23.27 -34.83
N ASP A 8 -22.23 -23.89 -33.83
CA ASP A 8 -23.01 -24.71 -32.86
C ASP A 8 -22.26 -25.05 -31.56
N HIS A 9 -22.78 -24.42 -30.50
CA HIS A 9 -22.79 -24.76 -29.08
C HIS A 9 -22.00 -25.98 -28.54
N VAL A 10 -21.01 -25.66 -27.70
CA VAL A 10 -20.45 -26.59 -26.70
C VAL A 10 -21.41 -26.73 -25.50
N GLU A 11 -21.80 -27.97 -25.21
CA GLU A 11 -22.41 -28.37 -23.94
C GLU A 11 -21.42 -28.20 -22.78
N LEU A 12 -21.87 -27.64 -21.64
CA LEU A 12 -21.41 -28.12 -20.32
C LEU A 12 -22.35 -27.64 -19.19
N ALA A 13 -23.39 -28.43 -18.90
CA ALA A 13 -24.24 -28.24 -17.73
C ALA A 13 -24.36 -29.56 -16.94
N GLY A 14 -23.91 -29.54 -15.69
CA GLY A 14 -24.13 -30.61 -14.71
C GLY A 14 -22.94 -31.54 -14.48
N ALA A 15 -22.36 -31.47 -13.26
CA ALA A 15 -21.80 -32.60 -12.49
C ALA A 15 -21.06 -32.10 -11.23
N LEU A 16 -21.78 -31.81 -10.14
CA LEU A 16 -21.17 -31.67 -8.79
C LEU A 16 -22.11 -32.19 -7.69
N THR A 17 -22.42 -33.49 -7.75
CA THR A 17 -23.11 -34.25 -6.69
C THR A 17 -22.63 -35.70 -6.62
N SER A 18 -21.53 -35.92 -5.89
CA SER A 18 -21.14 -37.12 -5.10
C SER A 18 -19.74 -36.80 -4.55
N LEU A 19 -19.31 -37.11 -3.32
CA LEU A 19 -19.62 -38.26 -2.47
C LEU A 19 -19.81 -37.85 -1.00
N ARG A 20 -20.55 -38.68 -0.25
CA ARG A 20 -20.66 -38.66 1.22
C ARG A 20 -20.71 -40.10 1.70
N SER A 21 -20.26 -40.37 2.93
CA SER A 21 -19.94 -41.70 3.52
C SER A 21 -18.79 -42.44 2.80
N GLU A 22 -17.95 -43.24 3.45
CA GLU A 22 -17.83 -43.56 4.89
C GLU A 22 -16.62 -42.79 5.51
N SER A 23 -16.12 -43.02 6.74
CA SER A 23 -16.48 -43.92 7.86
C SER A 23 -16.28 -43.21 9.22
N ALA A 24 -16.06 -43.95 10.32
CA ALA A 24 -15.68 -43.42 11.63
C ALA A 24 -14.40 -44.08 12.17
N HIS A 25 -13.54 -43.28 12.82
CA HIS A 25 -12.66 -43.71 13.90
C HIS A 25 -12.68 -42.62 14.97
N GLY A 26 -12.86 -43.02 16.23
CA GLY A 26 -13.03 -42.10 17.34
C GLY A 26 -11.72 -41.85 18.08
N ASP A 27 -11.47 -40.59 18.43
CA ASP A 27 -10.57 -40.22 19.51
C ASP A 27 -11.29 -39.25 20.44
N ALA A 28 -11.32 -39.59 21.73
CA ALA A 28 -12.01 -38.82 22.75
C ALA A 28 -11.18 -37.60 23.15
N VAL A 29 -11.60 -36.41 22.74
CA VAL A 29 -11.06 -35.13 23.22
C VAL A 29 -12.14 -34.39 24.00
N SER A 30 -11.91 -34.17 25.30
CA SER A 30 -12.83 -33.50 26.21
C SER A 30 -13.31 -32.15 25.67
N ALA A 31 -14.57 -32.10 25.26
CA ALA A 31 -15.20 -30.87 24.79
C ALA A 31 -15.72 -30.05 25.98
N THR A 32 -15.01 -29.00 26.36
CA THR A 32 -15.59 -27.95 27.21
C THR A 32 -16.65 -27.20 26.40
N THR A 33 -17.91 -27.59 26.58
CA THR A 33 -19.06 -27.07 25.82
C THR A 33 -19.33 -25.60 26.17
N SER A 34 -18.60 -24.70 25.53
CA SER A 34 -18.94 -23.27 25.48
C SER A 34 -20.22 -23.11 24.67
N ALA A 35 -21.35 -22.91 25.36
CA ALA A 35 -22.62 -22.66 24.70
C ALA A 35 -22.48 -21.43 23.78
N SER A 36 -22.67 -21.64 22.48
CA SER A 36 -22.75 -20.54 21.51
C SER A 36 -24.18 -20.02 21.51
N THR A 37 -24.41 -18.85 22.12
CA THR A 37 -25.73 -18.22 22.07
C THR A 37 -25.98 -17.69 20.66
N SER A 38 -27.17 -17.98 20.12
CA SER A 38 -27.62 -17.45 18.84
C SER A 38 -28.71 -16.43 19.08
N PHE A 39 -28.51 -15.20 18.61
CA PHE A 39 -29.51 -14.14 18.70
C PHE A 39 -29.73 -13.48 17.33
N THR A 40 -30.83 -12.78 17.17
CA THR A 40 -31.08 -11.94 15.98
C THR A 40 -31.15 -10.50 16.44
N GLY A 41 -30.31 -9.62 15.87
CA GLY A 41 -30.30 -8.21 16.26
C GLY A 41 -31.58 -7.47 15.81
N PRO A 42 -31.80 -6.24 16.30
CA PRO A 42 -32.88 -5.37 15.85
C PRO A 42 -32.84 -5.15 14.33
N SER A 43 -33.99 -4.77 13.77
CA SER A 43 -34.10 -4.49 12.32
C SER A 43 -33.15 -3.37 11.90
N ILE A 44 -32.27 -3.65 10.94
CA ILE A 44 -31.34 -2.67 10.37
C ILE A 44 -32.11 -1.73 9.43
N GLU A 45 -31.86 -0.43 9.57
CA GLU A 45 -32.46 0.60 8.73
C GLU A 45 -32.00 0.48 7.27
N LYS A 46 -32.97 0.45 6.36
CA LYS A 46 -32.76 0.05 4.96
C LYS A 46 -32.24 1.16 4.05
N ARG A 47 -32.30 2.44 4.45
CA ARG A 47 -31.92 3.58 3.59
C ARG A 47 -31.25 4.68 4.38
N HIS A 48 -30.17 5.22 3.83
CA HIS A 48 -29.34 6.25 4.45
C HIS A 48 -29.00 7.33 3.42
N ALA A 49 -29.03 8.61 3.83
CA ALA A 49 -28.81 9.74 2.91
C ALA A 49 -27.39 9.76 2.29
N SER A 50 -26.39 9.18 2.97
CA SER A 50 -25.02 9.11 2.48
C SER A 50 -24.25 7.94 3.11
N TRP A 51 -23.06 7.65 2.60
CA TRP A 51 -22.15 6.68 3.22
C TRP A 51 -21.66 7.12 4.61
N THR A 52 -21.57 8.43 4.86
CA THR A 52 -21.26 8.99 6.19
C THR A 52 -22.40 8.75 7.17
N ALA A 53 -23.65 8.97 6.75
CA ALA A 53 -24.83 8.70 7.58
C ALA A 53 -24.93 7.20 7.91
N TRP A 54 -24.71 6.34 6.91
CA TRP A 54 -24.64 4.89 7.09
C TRP A 54 -23.51 4.46 8.04
N ALA A 55 -22.32 5.05 7.94
CA ALA A 55 -21.20 4.72 8.82
C ALA A 55 -21.54 5.04 10.29
N LYS A 56 -22.07 6.24 10.55
CA LYS A 56 -22.53 6.63 11.89
C LYS A 56 -23.60 5.67 12.42
N TYR A 57 -24.64 5.41 11.63
CA TYR A 57 -25.70 4.45 12.01
C TYR A 57 -25.14 3.07 12.36
N LEU A 58 -24.18 2.57 11.57
CA LEU A 58 -23.59 1.24 11.80
C LEU A 58 -22.76 1.18 13.07
N ASP A 59 -22.02 2.24 13.40
CA ASP A 59 -21.26 2.34 14.65
C ASP A 59 -22.22 2.43 15.86
N ASP A 60 -23.25 3.27 15.80
CA ASP A 60 -24.30 3.37 16.82
C ASP A 60 -25.02 2.02 17.02
N TYR A 61 -25.40 1.33 15.95
CA TYR A 61 -25.98 -0.02 15.98
C TYR A 61 -25.03 -1.06 16.58
N CYS A 62 -23.73 -1.00 16.28
CA CYS A 62 -22.73 -1.90 16.84
C CYS A 62 -22.62 -1.74 18.36
N ASN A 63 -22.53 -0.49 18.82
CA ASN A 63 -22.43 -0.13 20.23
C ASN A 63 -23.68 -0.56 21.02
N SER A 64 -24.88 -0.22 20.53
CA SER A 64 -26.14 -0.53 21.24
C SER A 64 -26.45 -2.02 21.35
N ASN A 65 -25.91 -2.86 20.46
CA ASN A 65 -26.23 -4.29 20.38
C ASN A 65 -25.06 -5.21 20.78
N GLY A 66 -23.93 -4.64 21.23
CA GLY A 66 -22.74 -5.42 21.60
C GLY A 66 -22.16 -6.23 20.43
N VAL A 67 -22.38 -5.80 19.17
CA VAL A 67 -21.90 -6.50 17.97
C VAL A 67 -20.76 -5.75 17.32
N ARG A 68 -19.81 -6.47 16.71
CA ARG A 68 -18.71 -5.86 15.96
C ARG A 68 -18.83 -6.18 14.48
N ILE A 69 -19.55 -5.36 13.73
CA ILE A 69 -19.71 -5.53 12.28
C ILE A 69 -18.56 -4.79 11.57
N GLY A 70 -17.97 -5.43 10.56
CA GLY A 70 -16.88 -4.83 9.79
C GLY A 70 -16.95 -5.16 8.31
N ILE A 71 -16.28 -4.34 7.49
CA ILE A 71 -16.24 -4.50 6.04
C ILE A 71 -15.45 -5.77 5.68
N GLU A 72 -16.11 -6.71 5.00
CA GLU A 72 -15.48 -7.88 4.37
C GLU A 72 -14.92 -7.51 2.99
N PHE A 73 -15.70 -6.75 2.21
CA PHE A 73 -15.39 -6.45 0.81
C PHE A 73 -16.00 -5.12 0.37
N THR A 74 -15.32 -4.43 -0.55
CA THR A 74 -15.79 -3.17 -1.17
C THR A 74 -15.62 -3.25 -2.69
N ASP A 75 -16.73 -3.11 -3.43
CA ASP A 75 -16.68 -2.86 -4.86
C ASP A 75 -16.41 -1.38 -5.12
N SER A 76 -15.33 -1.07 -5.85
CA SER A 76 -15.00 0.29 -6.23
C SER A 76 -15.91 0.81 -7.34
N ILE A 77 -16.21 2.11 -7.27
CA ILE A 77 -16.95 2.85 -8.32
C ILE A 77 -16.24 2.76 -9.66
N GLN A 78 -14.91 2.86 -9.66
CA GLN A 78 -14.08 2.73 -10.86
C GLN A 78 -14.29 1.38 -11.53
N LYS A 79 -14.24 0.27 -10.78
CA LYS A 79 -14.44 -1.09 -11.31
C LYS A 79 -15.85 -1.23 -11.92
N ARG A 80 -16.91 -0.82 -11.21
CA ARG A 80 -18.28 -0.84 -11.76
C ARG A 80 -18.40 0.04 -13.01
N ASN A 81 -17.84 1.24 -13.03
CA ASN A 81 -17.96 2.12 -14.19
C ASN A 81 -17.24 1.56 -15.42
N ILE A 82 -16.12 0.85 -15.24
CA ILE A 82 -15.43 0.11 -16.32
C ILE A 82 -16.28 -1.08 -16.79
N GLU A 83 -16.81 -1.90 -15.88
CA GLU A 83 -17.72 -3.01 -16.20
C GLU A 83 -18.98 -2.52 -16.96
N MET A 84 -19.58 -1.42 -16.51
CA MET A 84 -20.76 -0.81 -17.15
C MET A 84 -20.42 -0.26 -18.54
N ARG A 85 -19.25 0.36 -18.75
CA ARG A 85 -18.78 0.83 -20.06
C ARG A 85 -18.51 -0.32 -21.03
N ASN A 86 -18.01 -1.44 -20.53
CA ASN A 86 -17.73 -2.64 -21.32
C ASN A 86 -18.96 -3.55 -21.52
N SER A 87 -20.08 -3.25 -20.87
CA SER A 87 -21.31 -4.04 -20.93
C SER A 87 -21.93 -4.06 -22.34
N LYS A 88 -22.63 -5.16 -22.68
CA LYS A 88 -23.36 -5.27 -23.95
C LYS A 88 -24.30 -4.09 -24.17
N ARG A 89 -25.03 -3.65 -23.13
CA ARG A 89 -25.91 -2.45 -23.20
C ARG A 89 -25.18 -1.16 -23.61
N ALA A 90 -23.97 -0.91 -23.10
CA ALA A 90 -23.20 0.27 -23.49
C ALA A 90 -22.68 0.15 -24.93
N LYS A 91 -22.26 -1.04 -25.35
CA LYS A 91 -21.85 -1.33 -26.74
C LYS A 91 -23.02 -1.23 -27.73
N ASP A 92 -24.22 -1.62 -27.32
CA ASP A 92 -25.48 -1.46 -28.06
C ASP A 92 -26.00 0.00 -28.08
N GLY A 93 -25.23 0.98 -27.59
CA GLY A 93 -25.61 2.40 -27.53
C GLY A 93 -26.72 2.74 -26.53
N LYS A 94 -27.16 1.80 -25.68
CA LYS A 94 -28.26 2.01 -24.73
C LYS A 94 -27.77 2.78 -23.51
N PHE A 95 -28.64 3.64 -22.97
CA PHE A 95 -28.32 4.42 -21.78
C PHE A 95 -27.89 3.53 -20.59
N VAL A 96 -26.76 3.92 -20.01
CA VAL A 96 -26.08 3.28 -18.88
C VAL A 96 -25.71 4.38 -17.88
N ARG A 97 -26.29 4.30 -16.67
CA ARG A 97 -26.01 5.27 -15.60
C ARG A 97 -24.70 4.92 -14.90
N PHE A 98 -23.70 5.76 -15.08
CA PHE A 98 -22.44 5.70 -14.33
C PHE A 98 -22.61 6.24 -12.91
N LEU A 99 -21.79 5.74 -11.98
CA LEU A 99 -21.65 6.28 -10.63
C LEU A 99 -20.76 7.53 -10.65
N PRO A 100 -21.14 8.64 -9.98
CA PRO A 100 -20.25 9.78 -9.75
C PRO A 100 -18.96 9.37 -9.04
N GLN A 101 -17.85 10.04 -9.39
CA GLN A 101 -16.55 9.77 -8.76
C GLN A 101 -16.50 10.17 -7.27
N GLY A 102 -17.31 11.16 -6.87
CA GLY A 102 -17.39 11.64 -5.47
C GLY A 102 -18.27 10.81 -4.52
N LEU A 103 -18.66 9.59 -4.90
CA LEU A 103 -19.28 8.65 -3.97
C LEU A 103 -18.19 7.81 -3.26
N ASP A 104 -18.42 7.38 -2.02
CA ASP A 104 -17.41 6.61 -1.27
C ASP A 104 -17.24 5.15 -1.74
N ALA A 105 -18.31 4.53 -2.23
CA ALA A 105 -18.31 3.14 -2.72
C ALA A 105 -19.51 2.85 -3.63
N TYR A 106 -19.40 1.81 -4.45
CA TYR A 106 -20.58 1.24 -5.11
C TYR A 106 -21.33 0.34 -4.13
N ARG A 107 -20.64 -0.67 -3.59
CA ARG A 107 -21.22 -1.70 -2.73
C ARG A 107 -20.19 -2.09 -1.67
N ARG A 108 -20.63 -2.29 -0.43
CA ARG A 108 -19.83 -2.84 0.66
C ARG A 108 -20.56 -4.02 1.28
N SER A 109 -19.85 -5.13 1.44
CA SER A 109 -20.32 -6.31 2.18
C SER A 109 -19.71 -6.30 3.58
N TYR A 110 -20.52 -6.65 4.57
CA TYR A 110 -20.20 -6.56 5.99
C TYR A 110 -20.48 -7.90 6.68
N VAL A 111 -19.62 -8.25 7.64
CA VAL A 111 -19.68 -9.49 8.45
C VAL A 111 -19.41 -9.20 9.92
N CYS A 112 -19.91 -10.06 10.81
CA CYS A 112 -19.67 -9.94 12.24
C CYS A 112 -18.29 -10.53 12.62
N HIS A 113 -17.49 -9.75 13.35
CA HIS A 113 -16.13 -10.08 13.77
C HIS A 113 -16.04 -10.83 15.12
N LEU A 114 -17.11 -10.92 15.90
CA LEU A 114 -17.09 -11.58 17.22
C LEU A 114 -17.06 -13.11 17.13
N GLY A 115 -17.62 -13.71 16.07
CA GLY A 115 -17.60 -15.16 15.85
C GLY A 115 -16.28 -15.69 15.26
N ARG A 116 -15.12 -15.33 15.82
CA ARG A 116 -13.79 -15.73 15.31
C ARG A 116 -13.11 -16.74 16.25
N LYS A 117 -13.08 -18.02 15.87
CA LYS A 117 -12.12 -18.98 16.46
C LYS A 117 -10.72 -18.81 15.84
N GLY A 118 -9.70 -19.21 16.61
CA GLY A 118 -8.28 -19.11 16.24
C GLY A 118 -7.90 -19.91 14.99
N ARG A 119 -6.72 -19.58 14.46
CA ARG A 119 -6.22 -20.04 13.16
C ARG A 119 -5.68 -21.48 13.21
N THR A 120 -6.44 -22.47 12.78
CA THR A 120 -5.90 -23.79 12.36
C THR A 120 -5.18 -23.66 11.01
N ARG A 121 -4.16 -24.49 10.77
CA ARG A 121 -3.10 -24.19 9.79
C ARG A 121 -3.50 -24.37 8.32
N ASP A 122 -4.58 -25.09 8.02
CA ASP A 122 -4.77 -25.69 6.69
C ASP A 122 -5.86 -25.07 5.80
N ILE A 123 -6.52 -23.97 6.20
CA ILE A 123 -7.57 -23.32 5.39
C ILE A 123 -7.18 -21.89 4.99
N LYS A 124 -6.98 -21.66 3.69
CA LYS A 124 -6.56 -20.37 3.10
C LYS A 124 -7.62 -19.26 3.06
N VAL A 125 -8.84 -19.50 3.58
CA VAL A 125 -9.94 -18.52 3.60
C VAL A 125 -10.42 -18.28 5.04
N ARG A 126 -10.40 -17.01 5.47
CA ARG A 126 -10.98 -16.59 6.76
C ARG A 126 -12.51 -16.62 6.66
N ARG A 127 -13.16 -17.68 7.18
CA ARG A 127 -14.61 -17.66 7.42
C ARG A 127 -14.88 -17.24 8.86
N THR A 128 -15.69 -16.20 9.05
CA THR A 128 -16.31 -15.91 10.36
C THR A 128 -17.32 -17.02 10.67
N ALA A 129 -17.31 -17.57 11.89
CA ALA A 129 -18.27 -18.60 12.29
C ALA A 129 -19.68 -18.02 12.52
N CYS A 130 -19.76 -16.72 12.80
CA CYS A 130 -21.03 -15.99 12.83
C CYS A 130 -21.60 -15.87 11.40
N PRO A 131 -22.86 -16.28 11.15
CA PRO A 131 -23.44 -16.33 9.81
C PRO A 131 -24.01 -14.99 9.32
N PHE A 132 -23.94 -13.94 10.16
CA PHE A 132 -24.41 -12.59 9.87
C PHE A 132 -23.83 -12.04 8.55
N LYS A 133 -24.71 -11.52 7.69
CA LYS A 133 -24.34 -10.87 6.43
C LYS A 133 -25.21 -9.67 6.15
N LEU A 134 -24.55 -8.61 5.70
CA LEU A 134 -25.12 -7.29 5.45
C LEU A 134 -24.45 -6.66 4.23
N VAL A 135 -25.22 -6.00 3.37
CA VAL A 135 -24.74 -5.39 2.12
C VAL A 135 -25.35 -4.00 1.98
N ALA A 136 -24.49 -2.98 1.90
CA ALA A 136 -24.88 -1.62 1.58
C ALA A 136 -24.50 -1.31 0.13
N LYS A 137 -25.34 -0.59 -0.62
CA LYS A 137 -25.11 -0.21 -2.02
C LYS A 137 -25.60 1.22 -2.32
N SER A 138 -24.83 1.96 -3.14
CA SER A 138 -25.26 3.24 -3.70
C SER A 138 -26.33 3.01 -4.76
N VAL A 139 -27.51 3.58 -4.55
CA VAL A 139 -28.64 3.60 -5.49
C VAL A 139 -29.01 5.04 -5.83
N TYR A 140 -29.62 5.23 -7.00
CA TYR A 140 -30.07 6.55 -7.45
C TYR A 140 -31.59 6.53 -7.56
N ASN A 141 -32.24 7.19 -6.59
CA ASN A 141 -33.70 7.25 -6.42
C ASN A 141 -34.09 8.74 -6.28
N ASP A 142 -35.25 9.13 -6.79
CA ASP A 142 -35.81 10.49 -6.62
C ASP A 142 -34.81 11.63 -6.90
N SER A 143 -34.08 11.49 -8.01
CA SER A 143 -33.03 12.41 -8.48
C SER A 143 -31.79 12.57 -7.58
N LYS A 144 -31.68 11.82 -6.48
CA LYS A 144 -30.56 11.84 -5.52
C LYS A 144 -29.86 10.49 -5.41
N TRP A 145 -28.62 10.50 -4.90
CA TRP A 145 -27.92 9.28 -4.50
C TRP A 145 -28.17 8.99 -3.03
N GLU A 146 -28.49 7.74 -2.71
CA GLU A 146 -28.66 7.25 -1.34
C GLU A 146 -28.02 5.87 -1.18
N VAL A 147 -27.80 5.44 0.07
CA VAL A 147 -27.27 4.11 0.39
C VAL A 147 -28.43 3.21 0.81
N GLU A 148 -28.74 2.21 -0.02
CA GLU A 148 -29.71 1.18 0.31
C GLU A 148 -29.00 -0.03 0.93
N VAL A 149 -29.53 -0.50 2.05
CA VAL A 149 -28.96 -1.54 2.90
C VAL A 149 -29.88 -2.76 2.90
N THR A 150 -29.30 -3.92 2.64
CA THR A 150 -29.96 -5.21 2.72
C THR A 150 -29.22 -6.10 3.71
N CYS A 151 -29.95 -6.80 4.58
CA CYS A 151 -29.38 -7.77 5.51
C CYS A 151 -29.87 -9.18 5.13
N PRO A 152 -29.18 -9.89 4.21
CA PRO A 152 -29.54 -11.26 3.84
C PRO A 152 -29.55 -12.25 5.00
N ASN A 153 -28.80 -11.98 6.08
CA ASN A 153 -28.86 -12.78 7.29
C ASN A 153 -28.60 -11.93 8.55
N PRO A 154 -29.64 -11.61 9.34
CA PRO A 154 -29.50 -10.84 10.58
C PRO A 154 -29.10 -11.69 11.80
N ARG A 155 -28.90 -13.01 11.65
CA ARG A 155 -28.59 -13.92 12.77
C ARG A 155 -27.13 -13.83 13.18
N HIS A 156 -26.91 -13.60 14.47
CA HIS A 156 -25.62 -13.65 15.13
C HIS A 156 -25.44 -15.00 15.86
N ILE A 157 -24.22 -15.54 15.84
CA ILE A 157 -23.82 -16.71 16.63
C ILE A 157 -22.41 -16.45 17.17
N HIS A 158 -22.29 -16.40 18.50
CA HIS A 158 -21.03 -16.28 19.24
C HIS A 158 -21.24 -16.73 20.69
N SER A 159 -20.16 -17.05 21.40
CA SER A 159 -20.23 -17.31 22.85
C SER A 159 -20.23 -15.99 23.62
N GLU A 160 -21.00 -15.90 24.69
CA GLU A 160 -20.99 -14.76 25.62
C GLU A 160 -19.65 -14.68 26.37
N ALA A 161 -18.71 -13.93 25.81
CA ALA A 161 -17.42 -13.66 26.43
C ALA A 161 -16.81 -12.35 25.89
N THR A 162 -17.54 -11.23 25.97
CA THR A 162 -17.04 -9.84 26.14
C THR A 162 -18.20 -8.84 26.21
N GLY A 163 -19.10 -9.04 27.19
CA GLY A 163 -19.75 -7.90 27.81
C GLY A 163 -18.76 -7.32 28.81
N GLU A 164 -18.12 -6.21 28.48
CA GLU A 164 -17.32 -5.45 29.44
C GLU A 164 -18.32 -4.74 30.38
N PRO A 165 -18.41 -5.11 31.68
CA PRO A 165 -19.44 -4.56 32.54
C PRO A 165 -19.17 -3.07 32.76
N ALA A 166 -20.24 -2.26 32.73
CA ALA A 166 -20.18 -0.85 33.10
C ALA A 166 -19.54 -0.73 34.49
N ALA A 167 -18.51 0.12 34.60
CA ALA A 167 -17.72 0.23 35.81
C ALA A 167 -18.60 0.66 37.00
N PRO A 168 -18.55 -0.03 38.15
CA PRO A 168 -19.13 0.51 39.37
C PRO A 168 -18.33 1.75 39.79
N ALA A 169 -19.03 2.76 40.31
CA ALA A 169 -18.38 3.94 40.88
C ALA A 169 -17.59 3.52 42.13
N CYS A 170 -16.27 3.58 42.06
CA CYS A 170 -15.37 3.30 43.18
C CYS A 170 -14.53 4.54 43.51
N VAL A 171 -14.55 4.86 44.80
CA VAL A 171 -13.95 6.01 45.48
C VAL A 171 -12.45 6.16 45.18
N GLU A 172 -11.99 7.41 45.19
CA GLU A 172 -10.59 7.81 45.00
C GLU A 172 -9.63 7.11 45.98
N ALA A 173 -8.57 6.51 45.43
CA ALA A 173 -7.34 6.22 46.14
C ALA A 173 -6.18 6.51 45.19
N GLU A 174 -5.28 7.42 45.56
CA GLU A 174 -4.19 7.87 44.69
C GLU A 174 -3.23 6.73 44.33
N ALA A 175 -3.25 6.33 43.06
CA ALA A 175 -2.16 5.56 42.47
C ALA A 175 -1.07 6.53 41.97
N PRO A 176 0.23 6.24 42.16
CA PRO A 176 1.31 7.12 41.73
C PRO A 176 1.27 7.35 40.20
N PRO A 177 1.62 8.55 39.72
CA PRO A 177 1.37 8.94 38.34
C PRO A 177 2.15 8.05 37.36
N LYS A 178 1.41 7.38 36.46
CA LYS A 178 2.01 6.81 35.25
C LYS A 178 2.62 7.96 34.44
N PRO A 179 3.88 7.85 33.96
CA PRO A 179 4.46 8.90 33.14
C PRO A 179 3.61 9.08 31.88
N SER A 180 3.22 10.33 31.62
CA SER A 180 2.49 10.72 30.42
C SER A 180 3.38 10.53 29.20
N ILE A 181 3.27 9.38 28.53
CA ILE A 181 4.04 9.07 27.32
C ILE A 181 3.61 10.06 26.23
N GLN A 182 4.41 11.10 26.03
CA GLN A 182 4.18 12.07 24.98
C GLN A 182 4.25 11.37 23.62
N SER A 183 3.33 11.75 22.72
CA SER A 183 3.23 11.17 21.38
C SER A 183 2.77 12.23 20.40
N ILE A 184 3.35 12.21 19.20
CA ILE A 184 3.18 13.23 18.17
C ILE A 184 2.26 12.66 17.07
N PRO A 185 1.22 13.38 16.60
CA PRO A 185 0.44 12.96 15.44
C PRO A 185 1.28 13.07 14.16
N ILE A 186 1.32 12.01 13.34
CA ILE A 186 2.08 12.00 12.08
C ILE A 186 1.13 12.26 10.90
N GLU A 187 0.81 13.52 10.64
CA GLU A 187 -0.21 13.94 9.65
C GLU A 187 0.10 13.51 8.20
N GLY A 188 1.38 13.42 7.83
CA GLY A 188 1.81 12.91 6.52
C GLY A 188 1.66 11.39 6.32
N LEU A 189 1.01 10.68 7.24
CA LEU A 189 0.65 9.26 7.13
C LEU A 189 -0.86 9.06 7.24
N LYS A 190 -1.40 8.11 6.49
CA LYS A 190 -2.85 7.85 6.42
C LYS A 190 -3.46 7.59 7.81
N GLY A 191 -4.37 8.48 8.21
CA GLY A 191 -5.08 8.40 9.49
C GLY A 191 -4.32 8.99 10.68
N SER A 192 -3.33 9.86 10.42
CA SER A 192 -2.54 10.60 11.42
C SER A 192 -2.12 9.78 12.65
N PRO A 193 -1.50 8.60 12.47
CA PRO A 193 -1.15 7.71 13.58
C PRO A 193 -0.15 8.37 14.53
N CYS A 194 -0.24 8.03 15.82
CA CYS A 194 0.73 8.53 16.81
C CYS A 194 2.14 7.96 16.58
N SER A 195 3.14 8.81 16.75
CA SER A 195 4.57 8.54 16.57
C SER A 195 5.03 7.23 17.20
N ARG A 196 4.74 7.02 18.48
CA ARG A 196 5.13 5.83 19.24
C ARG A 196 4.64 4.55 18.58
N ARG A 197 3.37 4.51 18.17
CA ARG A 197 2.79 3.37 17.44
C ARG A 197 3.47 3.16 16.10
N VAL A 198 3.77 4.23 15.35
CA VAL A 198 4.50 4.13 14.08
C VAL A 198 5.88 3.51 14.30
N LEU A 199 6.63 3.96 15.31
CA LEU A 199 7.96 3.42 15.63
C LEU A 199 7.89 1.95 16.07
N THR A 200 6.92 1.56 16.91
CA THR A 200 6.69 0.14 17.25
C THR A 200 6.35 -0.70 16.02
N ASP A 201 5.47 -0.20 15.15
CA ASP A 201 5.07 -0.86 13.89
C ASP A 201 6.20 -0.93 12.84
N MET A 202 7.33 -0.23 13.04
CA MET A 202 8.48 -0.21 12.12
C MET A 202 9.54 -1.29 12.43
N ALA A 203 9.69 -1.71 13.69
CA ALA A 203 10.60 -2.79 14.06
C ALA A 203 10.37 -4.09 13.25
N PRO A 204 9.13 -4.64 13.12
CA PRO A 204 8.87 -5.79 12.27
C PRO A 204 8.90 -5.48 10.76
N ARG A 205 9.16 -4.24 10.34
CA ARG A 205 9.39 -3.90 8.92
C ARG A 205 10.86 -3.98 8.55
N CYS A 206 11.76 -3.56 9.45
CA CYS A 206 13.21 -3.69 9.29
C CYS A 206 13.59 -5.14 8.96
N LYS A 207 13.06 -6.09 9.74
CA LYS A 207 13.21 -7.55 9.55
C LYS A 207 12.67 -8.13 8.23
N ARG A 208 12.01 -7.32 7.39
CA ARG A 208 11.46 -7.74 6.08
C ARG A 208 12.26 -7.20 4.91
N MET A 209 13.31 -6.42 5.20
CA MET A 209 14.33 -5.98 4.27
C MET A 209 15.68 -6.43 4.85
N PRO A 210 15.96 -7.75 4.86
CA PRO A 210 17.12 -8.33 5.53
C PRO A 210 18.45 -7.78 5.02
N GLU A 211 18.49 -7.25 3.79
CA GLU A 211 19.64 -6.57 3.21
C GLU A 211 19.88 -5.15 3.76
N ASN A 212 18.93 -4.61 4.51
CA ASN A 212 19.06 -3.30 5.17
C ASN A 212 18.72 -3.39 6.68
N GLU A 213 18.62 -4.59 7.26
CA GLU A 213 18.04 -4.76 8.59
C GLU A 213 18.85 -4.02 9.66
N VAL A 214 20.18 -4.11 9.64
CA VAL A 214 21.06 -3.44 10.60
C VAL A 214 20.96 -1.91 10.46
N MET A 215 21.17 -1.36 9.26
CA MET A 215 21.11 0.10 9.05
C MET A 215 19.72 0.69 9.40
N CYS A 216 18.63 0.01 9.02
CA CYS A 216 17.27 0.46 9.34
C CYS A 216 16.92 0.31 10.83
N THR A 217 17.45 -0.72 11.50
CA THR A 217 17.28 -0.89 12.95
C THR A 217 18.06 0.19 13.72
N ARG A 218 19.26 0.55 13.27
CA ARG A 218 20.06 1.67 13.82
C ARG A 218 19.32 3.01 13.68
N LEU A 219 18.72 3.28 12.52
CA LEU A 219 17.87 4.46 12.31
C LEU A 219 16.63 4.46 13.23
N LEU A 220 15.96 3.31 13.38
CA LEU A 220 14.82 3.16 14.28
C LEU A 220 15.21 3.38 15.75
N GLN A 221 16.35 2.88 16.19
CA GLN A 221 16.86 3.09 17.55
C GLN A 221 17.10 4.58 17.81
N ARG A 222 17.77 5.28 16.90
CA ARG A 222 17.98 6.73 17.00
C ARG A 222 16.67 7.53 17.04
N LEU A 223 15.69 7.15 16.22
CA LEU A 223 14.35 7.76 16.27
C LEU A 223 13.68 7.56 17.64
N ASN A 224 13.82 6.39 18.27
CA ASN A 224 13.28 6.16 19.62
C ASN A 224 14.04 6.96 20.69
N ASN A 225 15.37 7.01 20.62
CA ASN A 225 16.21 7.74 21.58
C ASN A 225 15.90 9.25 21.59
N LEU A 226 15.68 9.85 20.42
CA LEU A 226 15.34 11.27 20.29
C LEU A 226 13.86 11.59 20.59
N HIS A 227 13.00 10.58 20.80
CA HIS A 227 11.56 10.79 20.77
C HIS A 227 11.06 11.74 21.87
N ASP A 228 11.44 11.50 23.12
CA ASP A 228 10.92 12.28 24.26
C ASP A 228 11.45 13.72 24.26
N SER A 229 12.71 13.92 23.85
CA SER A 229 13.30 15.25 23.70
C SER A 229 12.65 16.08 22.58
N VAL A 230 12.13 15.42 21.54
CA VAL A 230 11.44 16.08 20.42
C VAL A 230 9.94 16.23 20.65
N ALA A 231 9.30 15.29 21.37
CA ALA A 231 7.88 15.32 21.64
C ALA A 231 7.46 16.48 22.55
N SER A 232 8.37 16.95 23.42
CA SER A 232 8.16 18.08 24.33
C SER A 232 8.30 19.47 23.69
N LEU A 233 8.78 19.56 22.44
CA LEU A 233 8.90 20.81 21.68
C LEU A 233 7.52 21.30 21.21
N ASP A 234 7.41 22.60 20.91
CA ASP A 234 6.22 23.19 20.28
C ASP A 234 5.93 22.55 18.90
N ASP A 235 4.66 22.51 18.49
CA ASP A 235 4.26 21.91 17.22
C ASP A 235 4.82 22.65 15.98
N LYS A 236 5.19 23.92 16.12
CA LYS A 236 5.83 24.71 15.05
C LYS A 236 7.36 24.66 15.08
N ASP A 237 7.96 23.94 16.04
CA ASP A 237 9.41 23.83 16.15
C ASP A 237 10.00 23.09 14.93
N ALA A 238 10.98 23.72 14.28
CA ALA A 238 11.61 23.19 13.07
C ALA A 238 12.22 21.79 13.30
N ARG A 239 12.77 21.52 14.49
CA ARG A 239 13.38 20.23 14.85
C ARG A 239 12.32 19.13 14.95
N LYS A 240 11.14 19.46 15.50
CA LYS A 240 9.98 18.58 15.56
C LYS A 240 9.45 18.26 14.16
N GLN A 241 9.38 19.25 13.27
CA GLN A 241 8.98 19.07 11.88
C GLN A 241 9.99 18.23 11.07
N ILE A 242 11.29 18.45 11.22
CA ILE A 242 12.34 17.60 10.62
C ILE A 242 12.22 16.15 11.10
N TYR A 243 12.02 15.94 12.40
CA TYR A 243 11.84 14.60 12.96
C TYR A 243 10.59 13.88 12.41
N ILE A 244 9.48 14.60 12.24
CA ILE A 244 8.25 14.08 11.62
C ILE A 244 8.50 13.72 10.14
N ASP A 245 9.17 14.59 9.37
CA ASP A 245 9.61 14.31 7.98
C ASP A 245 10.45 13.04 7.90
N VAL A 246 11.42 12.87 8.81
CA VAL A 246 12.26 11.66 8.87
C VAL A 246 11.43 10.40 9.12
N ILE A 247 10.46 10.43 10.06
CA ILE A 247 9.54 9.29 10.27
C ILE A 247 8.74 8.98 9.00
N ILE A 248 8.18 10.00 8.34
CA ILE A 248 7.38 9.83 7.12
C ILE A 248 8.23 9.22 5.99
N ARG A 249 9.44 9.75 5.75
CA ARG A 249 10.38 9.24 4.74
C ARG A 249 10.82 7.81 5.05
N PHE A 250 11.14 7.50 6.30
CA PHE A 250 11.53 6.15 6.70
C PHE A 250 10.37 5.15 6.49
N VAL A 251 9.14 5.51 6.90
CA VAL A 251 7.94 4.69 6.63
C VAL A 251 7.72 4.49 5.13
N LYS A 252 7.94 5.52 4.30
CA LYS A 252 7.86 5.44 2.84
C LYS A 252 8.95 4.53 2.26
N LEU A 253 10.16 4.52 2.82
CA LEU A 253 11.27 3.66 2.38
C LEU A 253 11.00 2.17 2.65
N MET A 254 10.31 1.86 3.76
CA MET A 254 10.01 0.48 4.19
C MET A 254 8.79 -0.17 3.49
N HIS A 255 8.38 0.34 2.32
CA HIS A 255 7.39 -0.34 1.48
C HIS A 255 7.98 -1.63 0.90
N ARG A 256 7.18 -2.70 0.88
CA ARG A 256 7.59 -3.99 0.31
C ARG A 256 7.76 -3.85 -1.20
N LYS A 257 8.96 -4.18 -1.68
CA LYS A 257 9.33 -4.25 -3.10
C LYS A 257 9.73 -5.67 -3.48
N GLN A 258 9.50 -6.04 -4.74
CA GLN A 258 10.02 -7.26 -5.35
C GLN A 258 11.55 -7.30 -5.34
N LEU A 259 12.14 -8.49 -5.43
CA LEU A 259 13.59 -8.67 -5.32
C LEU A 259 14.39 -7.92 -6.41
N LEU A 260 13.88 -7.87 -7.65
CA LEU A 260 14.52 -7.07 -8.72
C LEU A 260 14.51 -5.56 -8.41
N LEU A 261 13.42 -5.03 -7.85
CA LEU A 261 13.33 -3.62 -7.47
C LEU A 261 14.23 -3.30 -6.26
N ARG A 262 14.36 -4.22 -5.30
CA ARG A 262 15.29 -4.09 -4.17
C ARG A 262 16.75 -4.04 -4.62
N LEU A 263 17.14 -4.92 -5.55
CA LEU A 263 18.46 -4.89 -6.18
C LEU A 263 18.67 -3.59 -6.98
N ALA A 264 17.66 -3.15 -7.73
CA ALA A 264 17.75 -1.94 -8.55
C ALA A 264 17.97 -0.67 -7.72
N SER A 265 17.13 -0.46 -6.70
CA SER A 265 17.17 0.71 -5.82
C SER A 265 18.16 0.60 -4.65
N SER A 266 19.06 -0.39 -4.65
CA SER A 266 19.94 -0.72 -3.52
C SER A 266 20.73 0.50 -3.00
N ALA A 267 21.44 1.18 -3.92
CA ALA A 267 22.22 2.38 -3.63
C ALA A 267 21.33 3.58 -3.23
N THR A 268 20.15 3.73 -3.84
CA THR A 268 19.17 4.76 -3.50
C THR A 268 18.67 4.60 -2.07
N VAL A 269 18.46 3.35 -1.61
CA VAL A 269 18.06 3.05 -0.23
C VAL A 269 19.17 3.41 0.76
N VAL A 270 20.43 3.01 0.51
CA VAL A 270 21.56 3.38 1.37
C VAL A 270 21.69 4.90 1.49
N TYR A 271 21.64 5.61 0.36
CA TYR A 271 21.72 7.07 0.33
C TYR A 271 20.62 7.71 1.19
N LYS A 272 19.36 7.30 1.00
CA LYS A 272 18.24 7.85 1.77
C LYS A 272 18.33 7.50 3.26
N VAL A 273 18.78 6.30 3.64
CA VAL A 273 19.01 5.98 5.07
C VAL A 273 20.07 6.89 5.69
N HIS A 274 21.16 7.19 4.95
CA HIS A 274 22.18 8.14 5.41
C HIS A 274 21.66 9.59 5.51
N GLU A 275 20.94 10.09 4.50
CA GLU A 275 20.29 11.42 4.55
C GLU A 275 19.39 11.57 5.79
N LEU A 276 18.63 10.53 6.15
CA LEU A 276 17.80 10.51 7.34
C LEU A 276 18.61 10.50 8.64
N HIS A 277 19.78 9.84 8.67
CA HIS A 277 20.70 9.90 9.79
C HIS A 277 21.33 11.28 9.96
N ASP A 278 21.65 11.98 8.87
CA ASP A 278 22.23 13.31 8.89
C ASP A 278 21.21 14.36 9.39
N LYS A 279 19.95 14.30 8.89
CA LYS A 279 18.84 15.11 9.45
C LYS A 279 18.64 14.90 10.95
N LEU A 280 18.79 13.67 11.45
CA LEU A 280 18.74 13.39 12.88
C LEU A 280 20.01 13.79 13.63
N ASN A 281 21.16 13.97 12.96
CA ASN A 281 22.36 14.56 13.57
C ASN A 281 22.15 16.06 13.78
N ASP A 282 21.54 16.75 12.82
CA ASP A 282 21.21 18.17 12.93
C ASP A 282 20.22 18.41 14.09
N VAL A 283 19.12 17.65 14.14
CA VAL A 283 18.15 17.71 15.26
C VAL A 283 18.81 17.40 16.62
N ALA A 284 19.69 16.38 16.70
CA ALA A 284 20.37 16.06 17.95
C ALA A 284 21.32 17.18 18.40
N ARG A 285 22.10 17.75 17.47
CA ARG A 285 23.03 18.87 17.72
C ARG A 285 22.30 20.13 18.19
N GLU A 286 21.15 20.46 17.58
CA GLU A 286 20.31 21.60 17.97
C GLU A 286 19.48 21.36 19.24
N LEU A 287 19.53 20.16 19.82
CA LEU A 287 19.00 19.83 21.15
C LEU A 287 20.13 19.61 22.18
N GLU A 288 21.38 19.91 21.82
CA GLU A 288 22.58 19.71 22.65
C GLU A 288 22.78 18.24 23.09
N LEU A 289 22.23 17.30 22.33
CA LEU A 289 22.34 15.87 22.57
C LEU A 289 23.57 15.27 21.87
N SER A 290 24.07 14.16 22.43
CA SER A 290 25.13 13.37 21.80
C SER A 290 24.69 12.87 20.42
N HIS A 291 25.55 13.03 19.42
CA HIS A 291 25.30 12.64 18.03
C HIS A 291 26.36 11.66 17.53
N GLU A 292 25.95 10.71 16.70
CA GLU A 292 26.85 9.72 16.10
C GLU A 292 27.57 10.32 14.88
N THR A 293 28.89 10.50 14.97
CA THR A 293 29.72 10.83 13.80
C THR A 293 29.93 9.57 12.95
N ARG A 294 29.42 9.57 11.72
CA ARG A 294 29.05 8.34 10.99
C ARG A 294 29.85 8.08 9.69
N ARG A 295 30.97 8.78 9.45
CA ARG A 295 31.68 8.71 8.16
C ARG A 295 32.21 7.30 7.82
N ASP A 296 32.55 6.52 8.84
CA ASP A 296 33.23 5.23 8.64
C ASP A 296 32.25 4.07 8.38
N GLN A 297 30.96 4.23 8.73
CA GLN A 297 29.96 3.14 8.71
C GLN A 297 29.26 2.93 7.35
N LEU A 298 29.39 3.88 6.40
CA LEU A 298 28.75 3.78 5.08
C LEU A 298 29.21 2.55 4.30
N LYS A 299 30.50 2.22 4.40
CA LYS A 299 31.11 1.10 3.64
C LYS A 299 30.60 -0.24 4.16
N ASP A 300 30.58 -0.42 5.47
CA ASP A 300 30.03 -1.62 6.13
C ASP A 300 28.55 -1.83 5.79
N ASP A 301 27.73 -0.78 5.90
CA ASP A 301 26.29 -0.83 5.58
C ASP A 301 26.06 -1.18 4.08
N GLN A 302 26.96 -0.78 3.17
CA GLN A 302 26.94 -1.18 1.76
C GLN A 302 27.37 -2.65 1.54
N ASP A 303 28.40 -3.11 2.25
CA ASP A 303 28.96 -4.45 2.07
C ASP A 303 28.03 -5.54 2.66
N GLU A 304 27.38 -5.27 3.80
CA GLU A 304 26.31 -6.11 4.34
C GLU A 304 25.12 -6.21 3.36
N GLN A 305 24.67 -5.06 2.83
CA GLN A 305 23.58 -5.02 1.84
C GLN A 305 23.94 -5.82 0.59
N TYR A 306 25.15 -5.65 0.06
CA TYR A 306 25.64 -6.41 -1.08
C TYR A 306 25.66 -7.92 -0.80
N ALA A 307 26.22 -8.34 0.34
CA ALA A 307 26.30 -9.76 0.71
C ALA A 307 24.91 -10.41 0.73
N LYS A 308 23.93 -9.76 1.37
CA LYS A 308 22.56 -10.29 1.46
C LYS A 308 21.80 -10.23 0.14
N LEU A 309 21.96 -9.18 -0.66
CA LEU A 309 21.37 -9.12 -2.01
C LEU A 309 21.95 -10.20 -2.93
N LYS A 310 23.26 -10.44 -2.86
CA LYS A 310 23.93 -11.51 -3.61
C LYS A 310 23.35 -12.88 -3.25
N GLU A 311 23.25 -13.21 -1.97
CA GLU A 311 22.64 -14.46 -1.47
C GLU A 311 21.23 -14.67 -2.06
N LEU A 312 20.36 -13.66 -1.91
CA LEU A 312 18.96 -13.73 -2.36
C LEU A 312 18.84 -13.87 -3.88
N ILE A 313 19.64 -13.12 -4.65
CA ILE A 313 19.65 -13.15 -6.12
C ILE A 313 20.23 -14.46 -6.68
N THR A 314 21.21 -15.05 -6.00
CA THR A 314 21.78 -16.36 -6.38
C THR A 314 20.82 -17.50 -6.04
N ALA A 315 20.10 -17.43 -4.92
CA ALA A 315 19.10 -18.42 -4.54
C ALA A 315 17.80 -18.36 -5.38
N ALA A 316 17.47 -17.18 -5.94
CA ALA A 316 16.28 -17.01 -6.77
C ALA A 316 16.49 -17.54 -8.20
N SER A 317 15.61 -18.43 -8.67
CA SER A 317 15.55 -18.82 -10.09
C SER A 317 15.02 -17.69 -10.97
N ASP A 318 15.36 -17.69 -12.26
CA ASP A 318 14.93 -16.64 -13.20
C ASP A 318 13.38 -16.53 -13.28
N ARG A 319 12.68 -17.67 -13.20
CA ARG A 319 11.20 -17.72 -13.12
C ARG A 319 10.66 -17.10 -11.83
N MET A 320 11.36 -17.20 -10.70
CA MET A 320 10.93 -16.53 -9.46
C MET A 320 11.05 -15.02 -9.58
N LEU A 321 12.18 -14.53 -10.11
CA LEU A 321 12.42 -13.10 -10.33
C LEU A 321 11.36 -12.46 -11.25
N ILE A 322 10.92 -13.21 -12.27
CA ILE A 322 9.85 -12.81 -13.21
C ILE A 322 8.46 -12.90 -12.56
N ASN A 323 8.10 -14.04 -11.96
CA ASN A 323 6.75 -14.31 -11.45
C ASN A 323 6.37 -13.53 -10.19
N GLU A 324 7.32 -12.84 -9.54
CA GLU A 324 7.04 -11.83 -8.52
C GLU A 324 6.24 -10.63 -9.08
N PHE A 325 6.27 -10.41 -10.39
CA PHE A 325 5.56 -9.34 -11.09
C PHE A 325 4.26 -9.85 -11.70
N ARG A 326 3.17 -9.10 -11.49
CA ARG A 326 1.85 -9.41 -12.08
C ARG A 326 1.65 -8.61 -13.36
N GLY A 327 2.11 -9.20 -14.47
CA GLY A 327 1.97 -8.66 -15.83
C GLY A 327 3.20 -7.90 -16.34
N ASP A 328 3.39 -7.95 -17.65
CA ASP A 328 4.65 -7.62 -18.32
C ASP A 328 5.06 -6.15 -18.15
N HIS A 329 4.11 -5.22 -18.11
CA HIS A 329 4.37 -3.80 -17.85
C HIS A 329 5.12 -3.57 -16.53
N LYS A 330 4.76 -4.29 -15.45
CA LYS A 330 5.41 -4.12 -14.14
C LYS A 330 6.82 -4.70 -14.10
N LEU A 331 7.05 -5.74 -14.90
CA LEU A 331 8.37 -6.34 -15.07
C LEU A 331 9.26 -5.45 -15.94
N LEU A 332 8.72 -4.90 -17.04
CA LEU A 332 9.35 -3.86 -17.87
C LEU A 332 9.80 -2.68 -17.00
N GLU A 333 8.91 -2.10 -16.19
CA GLU A 333 9.22 -0.99 -15.29
C GLU A 333 10.32 -1.35 -14.27
N ALA A 334 10.31 -2.58 -13.73
CA ALA A 334 11.36 -3.05 -12.83
C ALA A 334 12.71 -3.24 -13.55
N LEU A 335 12.71 -3.62 -14.82
CA LEU A 335 13.92 -3.79 -15.63
C LEU A 335 14.46 -2.44 -16.15
N MET A 336 13.59 -1.48 -16.44
CA MET A 336 13.98 -0.07 -16.63
C MET A 336 14.63 0.48 -15.34
N THR A 337 14.01 0.23 -14.18
CA THR A 337 14.55 0.63 -12.87
C THR A 337 15.91 -0.01 -12.58
N LEU A 338 16.09 -1.31 -12.89
CA LEU A 338 17.37 -2.01 -12.76
C LEU A 338 18.43 -1.45 -13.72
N THR A 339 18.05 -1.15 -14.96
CA THR A 339 18.93 -0.55 -15.97
C THR A 339 19.37 0.85 -15.57
N HIS A 340 18.47 1.67 -15.01
CA HIS A 340 18.81 2.97 -14.43
C HIS A 340 19.76 2.83 -13.24
N GLY A 341 19.51 1.85 -12.37
CA GLY A 341 20.38 1.52 -11.24
C GLY A 341 21.82 1.12 -11.60
N LEU A 342 22.11 0.82 -12.88
CA LEU A 342 23.48 0.63 -13.40
C LEU A 342 24.26 1.94 -13.57
N LYS A 343 23.56 3.08 -13.70
CA LYS A 343 24.16 4.41 -13.95
C LYS A 343 24.61 5.11 -12.66
N TRP A 344 24.27 4.56 -11.48
CA TRP A 344 24.65 5.09 -10.18
C TRP A 344 26.18 5.08 -9.98
N LYS A 345 26.78 6.23 -9.64
CA LYS A 345 28.24 6.43 -9.65
C LYS A 345 28.97 5.85 -8.44
N SER A 346 28.37 5.89 -7.25
CA SER A 346 29.01 5.48 -5.98
C SER A 346 28.73 4.03 -5.54
N GLN A 347 28.43 3.14 -6.49
CA GLN A 347 28.22 1.71 -6.20
C GLN A 347 29.50 0.90 -6.44
N SER A 348 29.69 -0.17 -5.69
CA SER A 348 30.86 -1.04 -5.85
C SER A 348 30.87 -1.79 -7.19
N SER A 349 32.06 -2.22 -7.63
CA SER A 349 32.27 -3.08 -8.81
C SER A 349 31.44 -4.35 -8.76
N GLU A 350 31.31 -4.95 -7.58
CA GLU A 350 30.62 -6.21 -7.33
C GLU A 350 29.09 -6.02 -7.39
N MET A 351 28.57 -4.94 -6.80
CA MET A 351 27.15 -4.56 -6.91
C MET A 351 26.77 -4.28 -8.37
N LEU A 352 27.61 -3.55 -9.10
CA LEU A 352 27.44 -3.27 -10.52
C LEU A 352 27.44 -4.56 -11.36
N HIS A 353 28.35 -5.49 -11.07
CA HIS A 353 28.39 -6.80 -11.70
C HIS A 353 27.13 -7.63 -11.40
N LEU A 354 26.69 -7.68 -10.13
CA LEU A 354 25.47 -8.39 -9.71
C LEU A 354 24.23 -7.86 -10.45
N LYS A 355 24.07 -6.54 -10.55
CA LYS A 355 22.98 -5.90 -11.31
C LYS A 355 23.03 -6.28 -12.80
N ARG A 356 24.21 -6.20 -13.45
CA ARG A 356 24.38 -6.57 -14.87
C ARG A 356 24.08 -8.05 -15.13
N ALA A 357 24.60 -8.95 -14.29
CA ALA A 357 24.35 -10.38 -14.40
C ALA A 357 22.86 -10.72 -14.21
N THR A 358 22.19 -10.07 -13.24
CA THR A 358 20.75 -10.24 -13.01
C THR A 358 19.92 -9.73 -14.18
N LEU A 359 20.25 -8.56 -14.73
CA LEU A 359 19.58 -8.02 -15.91
C LEU A 359 19.72 -8.98 -17.11
N ALA A 360 20.94 -9.46 -17.39
CA ALA A 360 21.18 -10.42 -18.47
C ALA A 360 20.40 -11.74 -18.30
N ARG A 361 20.30 -12.27 -17.07
CA ARG A 361 19.48 -13.46 -16.76
C ARG A 361 18.00 -13.26 -17.12
N VAL A 362 17.41 -12.12 -16.72
CA VAL A 362 15.98 -11.87 -16.96
C VAL A 362 15.70 -11.49 -18.43
N THR A 363 16.53 -10.65 -19.04
CA THR A 363 16.36 -10.23 -20.45
C THR A 363 16.55 -11.39 -21.43
N LYS A 364 17.29 -12.45 -21.10
CA LYS A 364 17.35 -13.69 -21.91
C LYS A 364 15.97 -14.32 -22.15
N ILE A 365 15.02 -14.11 -21.24
CA ILE A 365 13.64 -14.63 -21.32
C ILE A 365 12.70 -13.61 -21.99
N LEU A 366 13.07 -12.32 -22.00
CA LEU A 366 12.27 -11.20 -22.52
C LEU A 366 13.17 -10.25 -23.35
N PRO A 367 13.48 -10.60 -24.61
CA PRO A 367 14.44 -9.86 -25.44
C PRO A 367 13.91 -8.53 -26.00
N GLU A 368 12.59 -8.33 -26.04
CA GLU A 368 11.95 -7.15 -26.67
C GLU A 368 12.02 -5.86 -25.84
N LEU A 369 12.69 -5.89 -24.69
CA LEU A 369 12.79 -4.77 -23.76
C LEU A 369 13.77 -3.71 -24.29
N THR A 370 13.26 -2.80 -25.11
CA THR A 370 13.99 -1.62 -25.58
C THR A 370 14.54 -0.81 -24.39
N ARG A 371 15.81 -0.45 -24.50
CA ARG A 371 16.54 0.29 -23.46
C ARG A 371 16.06 1.73 -23.39
N VAL A 372 15.14 2.01 -22.47
CA VAL A 372 14.61 3.36 -22.26
C VAL A 372 15.56 4.18 -21.38
N ASP A 373 16.37 5.04 -22.02
CA ASP A 373 17.33 5.88 -21.32
C ASP A 373 16.73 7.14 -20.66
N TRP A 374 15.46 7.48 -20.94
CA TRP A 374 14.71 8.58 -20.31
C TRP A 374 13.96 8.20 -19.03
N PHE A 375 13.92 6.91 -18.66
CA PHE A 375 13.16 6.49 -17.48
C PHE A 375 13.83 6.94 -16.18
N ILE A 376 13.03 7.52 -15.27
CA ILE A 376 13.45 7.88 -13.91
C ILE A 376 12.62 7.04 -12.93
N PRO A 377 13.23 6.26 -12.03
CA PRO A 377 12.51 5.54 -10.98
C PRO A 377 11.77 6.50 -10.05
N ARG A 378 10.50 6.22 -9.76
CA ARG A 378 9.68 7.08 -8.91
C ARG A 378 10.23 7.28 -7.50
N ASP A 379 10.97 6.29 -6.98
CA ASP A 379 11.66 6.39 -5.67
C ASP A 379 12.73 7.49 -5.61
N GLU A 380 13.26 7.91 -6.76
CA GLU A 380 14.25 9.01 -6.88
C GLU A 380 13.59 10.39 -7.03
N LEU A 381 12.27 10.46 -7.13
CA LEU A 381 11.51 11.71 -7.26
C LEU A 381 10.76 12.03 -5.97
N GLU A 382 11.02 13.21 -5.44
CA GLU A 382 10.24 13.83 -4.37
C GLU A 382 9.66 15.14 -4.90
N TYR A 383 8.42 15.46 -4.56
CA TYR A 383 7.77 16.68 -5.02
C TYR A 383 6.78 17.20 -3.98
N GLU A 384 6.60 18.52 -3.98
CA GLU A 384 5.67 19.21 -3.10
C GLU A 384 4.22 18.84 -3.45
N GLU A 385 3.32 18.95 -2.48
CA GLU A 385 1.87 18.85 -2.73
C GLU A 385 1.34 20.09 -3.45
N LYS A 386 2.03 21.22 -3.32
CA LYS A 386 1.67 22.50 -3.96
C LYS A 386 1.79 22.41 -5.48
N ILE A 387 0.68 22.70 -6.15
CA ILE A 387 0.64 22.86 -7.61
C ILE A 387 1.13 24.27 -7.97
N ILE A 388 2.09 24.36 -8.89
CA ILE A 388 2.60 25.64 -9.44
C ILE A 388 1.94 26.01 -10.78
N GLY A 389 1.27 25.06 -11.42
CA GLY A 389 0.44 25.31 -12.60
C GLY A 389 -0.38 24.08 -12.97
N ALA A 390 -1.64 24.28 -13.34
CA ALA A 390 -2.53 23.23 -13.83
C ALA A 390 -3.02 23.59 -15.23
N GLY A 391 -3.19 22.59 -16.09
CA GLY A 391 -3.78 22.75 -17.41
C GLY A 391 -4.56 21.50 -17.83
N THR A 392 -5.15 21.51 -19.02
CA THR A 392 -5.96 20.40 -19.55
C THR A 392 -5.23 19.06 -19.61
N PHE A 393 -3.89 19.08 -19.68
CA PHE A 393 -3.04 17.89 -19.81
C PHE A 393 -2.36 17.45 -18.51
N GLY A 394 -2.63 18.09 -17.37
CA GLY A 394 -2.02 17.72 -16.09
C GLY A 394 -1.55 18.89 -15.23
N GLU A 395 -0.86 18.55 -14.15
CA GLU A 395 -0.42 19.48 -13.09
C GLU A 395 1.10 19.48 -12.97
N ALA A 396 1.69 20.66 -12.80
CA ALA A 396 3.10 20.86 -12.50
C ALA A 396 3.29 21.16 -11.01
N ARG A 397 4.28 20.51 -10.38
CA ARG A 397 4.72 20.75 -9.00
C ARG A 397 6.23 20.93 -8.94
N LEU A 398 6.73 21.66 -7.94
CA LEU A 398 8.16 21.70 -7.64
C LEU A 398 8.60 20.36 -7.04
N GLY A 399 9.82 19.96 -7.34
CA GLY A 399 10.39 18.74 -6.78
C GLY A 399 11.90 18.64 -6.86
N ALA A 400 12.38 17.52 -6.37
CA ALA A 400 13.77 17.15 -6.25
C ALA A 400 13.96 15.75 -6.84
N TRP A 401 14.94 15.63 -7.74
CA TRP A 401 15.38 14.36 -8.30
C TRP A 401 16.73 13.96 -7.69
N LEU A 402 16.78 12.78 -7.08
CA LEU A 402 18.01 12.16 -6.58
C LEU A 402 18.79 11.53 -7.74
N HIS A 403 19.56 12.36 -8.44
CA HIS A 403 20.35 11.98 -9.61
C HIS A 403 21.74 11.43 -9.20
N TYR A 404 21.86 10.11 -9.11
CA TYR A 404 23.12 9.39 -8.84
C TYR A 404 23.88 9.89 -7.61
N GLY A 405 23.15 10.14 -6.51
CA GLY A 405 23.70 10.64 -5.24
C GLY A 405 23.74 12.16 -5.10
N ASN A 406 23.25 12.92 -6.09
CA ASN A 406 23.11 14.37 -6.03
C ASN A 406 21.64 14.78 -6.18
N THR A 407 21.15 15.65 -5.31
CA THR A 407 19.79 16.16 -5.39
C THR A 407 19.73 17.34 -6.37
N LYS A 408 18.84 17.26 -7.37
CA LYS A 408 18.63 18.29 -8.38
C LYS A 408 17.19 18.80 -8.34
N ALA A 409 17.01 20.12 -8.24
CA ALA A 409 15.70 20.74 -8.34
C ALA A 409 15.12 20.55 -9.75
N VAL A 410 13.84 20.17 -9.82
CA VAL A 410 13.11 19.84 -11.06
C VAL A 410 11.66 20.31 -10.96
N VAL A 411 10.99 20.45 -12.10
CA VAL A 411 9.52 20.56 -12.17
C VAL A 411 8.97 19.19 -12.58
N VAL A 412 8.09 18.63 -11.75
CA VAL A 412 7.42 17.36 -12.03
C VAL A 412 6.04 17.65 -12.61
N LYS A 413 5.81 17.28 -13.87
CA LYS A 413 4.49 17.37 -14.52
C LYS A 413 3.79 16.02 -14.47
N GLN A 414 2.76 15.92 -13.64
CA GLN A 414 1.89 14.75 -13.55
C GLN A 414 0.78 14.85 -14.59
N LEU A 415 0.73 13.89 -15.53
CA LEU A 415 -0.29 13.83 -16.57
C LEU A 415 -1.60 13.22 -16.04
N PHE A 416 -2.75 13.69 -16.56
CA PHE A 416 -4.05 13.12 -16.22
C PHE A 416 -4.30 11.79 -16.94
N LYS A 417 -5.04 10.87 -16.29
CA LYS A 417 -5.23 9.49 -16.78
C LYS A 417 -6.06 9.40 -18.05
N GLU A 418 -6.83 10.43 -18.35
CA GLU A 418 -7.64 10.58 -19.55
C GLU A 418 -6.77 10.65 -20.83
N ILE A 419 -5.50 11.05 -20.70
CA ILE A 419 -4.51 11.20 -21.79
C ILE A 419 -3.90 9.85 -22.18
N ASP A 420 -4.01 8.82 -21.32
CA ASP A 420 -3.58 7.42 -21.58
C ASP A 420 -4.37 6.75 -22.73
N SER A 421 -5.34 7.48 -23.32
CA SER A 421 -6.06 7.13 -24.54
C SER A 421 -5.29 7.44 -25.83
N TYR A 422 -4.25 8.29 -25.78
CA TYR A 422 -3.29 8.44 -26.86
C TYR A 422 -2.28 7.28 -26.80
N SER A 423 -2.13 6.54 -27.91
CA SER A 423 -1.28 5.35 -28.00
C SER A 423 0.10 5.55 -27.35
N GLY A 424 0.38 4.83 -26.25
CA GLY A 424 1.56 5.05 -25.40
C GLY A 424 2.88 5.07 -26.17
N ASP A 425 3.02 4.22 -27.20
CA ASP A 425 4.22 4.15 -28.05
C ASP A 425 4.57 5.48 -28.73
N THR A 426 3.57 6.24 -29.18
CA THR A 426 3.78 7.56 -29.81
C THR A 426 4.26 8.57 -28.78
N PHE A 427 3.70 8.55 -27.58
CA PHE A 427 4.11 9.41 -26.48
C PHE A 427 5.53 9.07 -25.98
N PHE A 428 5.85 7.79 -25.82
CA PHE A 428 7.20 7.34 -25.42
C PHE A 428 8.28 7.70 -26.46
N LYS A 429 7.97 7.65 -27.76
CA LYS A 429 8.85 8.15 -28.84
C LYS A 429 9.08 9.66 -28.73
N GLN A 430 8.05 10.44 -28.40
CA GLN A 430 8.21 11.89 -28.16
C GLN A 430 9.10 12.18 -26.95
N LEU A 431 8.94 11.46 -25.83
CA LEU A 431 9.82 11.58 -24.67
C LEU A 431 11.28 11.21 -25.00
N GLU A 432 11.48 10.16 -25.80
CA GLU A 432 12.83 9.75 -26.21
C GLU A 432 13.53 10.80 -27.08
N ILE A 433 12.81 11.40 -28.03
CA ILE A 433 13.34 12.51 -28.84
C ILE A 433 13.66 13.70 -27.92
N TRP A 434 12.69 14.15 -27.10
CA TRP A 434 12.82 15.35 -26.28
C TRP A 434 13.95 15.24 -25.24
N ASN A 435 14.13 14.09 -24.58
CA ASN A 435 15.23 13.87 -23.63
C ASN A 435 16.63 14.01 -24.28
N LYS A 436 16.74 13.72 -25.58
CA LYS A 436 18.00 13.81 -26.35
C LYS A 436 18.25 15.22 -26.93
N LEU A 437 17.29 16.14 -26.86
CA LEU A 437 17.49 17.52 -27.32
C LEU A 437 18.38 18.31 -26.35
N GLU A 438 19.30 19.09 -26.92
CA GLU A 438 20.24 19.96 -26.21
C GLU A 438 20.28 21.31 -26.93
N ASP A 439 19.33 22.19 -26.58
CA ASP A 439 19.21 23.56 -27.08
C ASP A 439 18.74 24.47 -25.94
N ASN A 440 19.28 25.68 -25.84
CA ASN A 440 18.96 26.63 -24.77
C ASN A 440 17.53 27.20 -24.82
N HIS A 441 16.84 27.09 -25.97
CA HIS A 441 15.47 27.54 -26.17
C HIS A 441 14.44 26.42 -25.96
N ILE A 442 14.89 25.17 -25.81
CA ILE A 442 14.05 24.00 -25.57
C ILE A 442 14.19 23.59 -24.10
N LEU A 443 13.07 23.57 -23.36
CA LEU A 443 13.08 23.11 -21.97
C LEU A 443 13.67 21.70 -21.87
N LYS A 444 14.74 21.49 -21.10
CA LYS A 444 15.34 20.16 -20.96
C LYS A 444 14.40 19.21 -20.24
N LEU A 445 13.92 18.19 -20.96
CA LEU A 445 13.33 17.01 -20.35
C LEU A 445 14.46 16.17 -19.74
N TYR A 446 14.37 15.88 -18.44
CA TYR A 446 15.31 14.98 -17.75
C TYR A 446 14.89 13.51 -17.81
N GLY A 447 13.60 13.25 -18.02
CA GLY A 447 13.03 11.91 -18.05
C GLY A 447 11.57 11.88 -17.61
N GLY A 448 11.06 10.66 -17.39
CA GLY A 448 9.66 10.40 -17.01
C GLY A 448 9.52 9.13 -16.16
N SER A 449 8.38 8.98 -15.50
CA SER A 449 8.08 7.85 -14.59
C SER A 449 6.60 7.46 -14.68
N HIS A 450 6.28 6.21 -14.34
CA HIS A 450 4.90 5.71 -14.29
C HIS A 450 4.30 5.86 -12.87
N GLN A 451 2.97 5.91 -12.74
CA GLN A 451 2.26 6.22 -11.47
C GLN A 451 1.45 5.05 -10.89
#